data_AF-A0A1I7RQD5-F1
#
_entry.id   AF-A0A1I7RQD5-F1
#
_cell.length_a   1.000
_cell.length_b   1.000
_cell.length_c   1.000
_cell.angle_alpha   90.00
_cell.angle_beta   90.00
_cell.angle_gamma   90.00
#
_symmetry.space_group_name_H-M   'P 1'
#
loop_
_entity.id
_entity.type
_entity.pdbx_description
1 polymer ?
#
loop_
_entity_poly.entity_id
_entity_poly.type
_entity_poly.pdbx_seq_one_letter_code
_entity_poly.pdbx_strand_id
1 'polypeptide(L)'
;MALGRTVFSKSMITIPPEFSSDEPLLASSEARKVATDILRNAHRLLLRTFMVCIAAVALYLAHKFLFQPATKAQIEGGKDAASIYVVMSSDTNLHYLLSAPFAVQFWLNMNLTSIVMLCGTEEEYRKSNATKEAVSQLQRLGAVLIFLKNQKLKSNNFAQNIRNYAAATDFVQQNLDNSTILMTSDVDYFPLRLKDHVPKPAEGKEIAFFNPHCCADVIWKKERFPQYPMGTIAMTVKWWKEVMDIHPEDIADGPYIEAKTNAVFDNELFDRPHDKSYMWFLDQAVFGLQFGRMTQRNKDYAKLVTTHRAQKRLDRRSDWTPQIIASADLDQYDDAHIKPDIYDDGVWNSTREFYKKVLTEEQMKPLVEYRNRASKLVNATFVELNHYHPG
;
A
#
# COMPACT_ATOMS: atom_id res chain seq x y z
N MET A 1 2.71 10.40 46.34
CA MET A 1 2.69 9.03 45.78
C MET A 1 4.11 8.49 45.79
N ALA A 2 4.29 7.34 46.43
CA ALA A 2 5.57 6.77 46.80
C ALA A 2 6.31 6.15 45.61
N LEU A 3 7.60 6.46 45.48
CA LEU A 3 8.53 5.81 44.55
C LEU A 3 9.04 4.51 45.18
N GLY A 4 8.57 3.37 44.67
CA GLY A 4 9.04 2.05 45.04
C GLY A 4 10.43 1.76 44.46
N ARG A 5 11.44 1.63 45.33
CA ARG A 5 12.77 1.10 45.00
C ARG A 5 12.72 -0.42 45.02
N THR A 6 13.01 -1.07 43.89
CA THR A 6 13.21 -2.51 43.81
C THR A 6 14.64 -2.83 44.24
N VAL A 7 14.79 -3.47 45.40
CA VAL A 7 16.06 -3.95 45.94
C VAL A 7 16.34 -5.33 45.36
N PHE A 8 17.41 -5.47 44.58
CA PHE A 8 17.93 -6.78 44.17
C PHE A 8 18.62 -7.44 45.37
N SER A 9 18.02 -8.53 45.84
CA SER A 9 18.59 -9.45 46.82
C SER A 9 19.81 -10.15 46.22
N LYS A 10 21.01 -9.88 46.77
CA LYS A 10 22.20 -10.71 46.56
C LYS A 10 22.03 -11.98 47.39
N SER A 11 21.77 -13.11 46.75
CA SER A 11 21.97 -14.42 47.35
C SER A 11 23.47 -14.63 47.59
N MET A 12 23.90 -14.48 48.85
CA MET A 12 25.21 -14.94 49.30
C MET A 12 25.24 -16.47 49.20
N ILE A 13 26.10 -16.99 48.34
CA ILE A 13 26.51 -18.39 48.39
C ILE A 13 27.47 -18.50 49.58
N THR A 14 27.00 -19.10 50.66
CA THR A 14 27.83 -19.53 51.79
C THR A 14 28.70 -20.70 51.35
N ILE A 15 30.01 -20.48 51.26
CA ILE A 15 31.01 -21.53 51.10
C ILE A 15 31.32 -22.05 52.51
N PRO A 16 31.23 -23.37 52.78
CA PRO A 16 31.59 -23.91 54.09
C PRO A 16 33.11 -23.77 54.32
N PRO A 17 33.55 -23.48 55.56
CA PRO A 17 34.95 -23.52 55.92
C PRO A 17 35.38 -24.98 56.14
N GLU A 18 36.70 -25.20 56.09
CA GLU A 18 37.42 -26.44 56.40
C GLU A 18 37.68 -27.39 55.20
N PHE A 19 38.77 -27.10 54.49
CA PHE A 19 39.78 -28.12 54.21
C PHE A 19 41.16 -27.46 54.34
N SER A 20 41.73 -27.57 55.54
CA SER A 20 43.15 -27.39 55.79
C SER A 20 43.80 -28.76 55.63
N SER A 21 44.45 -28.99 54.50
CA SER A 21 45.44 -30.06 54.35
C SER A 21 46.50 -29.61 53.37
N ASP A 22 47.68 -29.32 53.90
CA ASP A 22 48.94 -29.17 53.16
C ASP A 22 49.36 -30.52 52.55
N GLU A 23 48.59 -30.99 51.57
CA GLU A 23 49.04 -32.04 50.65
C GLU A 23 49.19 -31.42 49.26
N PRO A 24 50.36 -31.55 48.62
CA PRO A 24 50.52 -31.12 47.24
C PRO A 24 49.61 -32.02 46.40
N LEU A 25 48.47 -31.45 45.97
CA LEU A 25 47.58 -32.01 44.96
C LEU A 25 48.38 -32.24 43.67
N LEU A 26 49.06 -33.39 43.61
CA LEU A 26 49.36 -34.08 42.37
C LEU A 26 48.00 -34.50 41.82
N ALA A 27 47.29 -33.53 41.22
CA ALA A 27 46.12 -33.78 40.41
C ALA A 27 46.51 -34.89 39.45
N SER A 28 45.94 -36.08 39.67
CA SER A 28 46.22 -37.26 38.85
C SER A 28 46.06 -36.85 37.39
N SER A 29 46.84 -37.46 36.49
CA SER A 29 46.76 -37.10 35.06
C SER A 29 45.31 -37.16 34.53
N GLU A 30 44.47 -37.99 35.15
CA GLU A 30 43.02 -38.07 34.93
C GLU A 30 42.26 -36.80 35.32
N ALA A 31 42.51 -36.20 36.48
CA ALA A 31 41.84 -34.95 36.88
C ALA A 31 42.17 -33.80 35.92
N ARG A 32 43.44 -33.72 35.46
CA ARG A 32 43.85 -32.76 34.43
C ARG A 32 43.18 -33.03 33.07
N LYS A 33 43.05 -34.30 32.70
CA LYS A 33 42.37 -34.71 31.45
C LYS A 33 40.89 -34.34 31.47
N VAL A 34 40.18 -34.65 32.56
CA VAL A 34 38.76 -34.30 32.74
C VAL A 34 38.55 -32.78 32.71
N ALA A 35 39.37 -31.99 33.41
CA ALA A 35 39.29 -30.54 33.37
C ALA A 35 39.55 -29.98 31.95
N THR A 36 40.52 -30.55 31.24
CA THR A 36 40.83 -30.16 29.85
C THR A 36 39.68 -30.47 28.90
N ASP A 37 39.02 -31.62 29.06
CA ASP A 37 37.88 -32.01 28.22
C ASP A 37 36.63 -31.17 28.53
N ILE A 38 36.39 -30.79 29.80
CA ILE A 38 35.32 -29.86 30.18
C ILE A 38 35.57 -28.48 29.56
N LEU A 39 36.79 -27.95 29.68
CA LEU A 39 37.15 -26.65 29.07
C LEU A 39 37.03 -26.68 27.55
N ARG A 40 37.46 -27.77 26.90
CA ARG A 40 37.33 -27.95 25.45
C ARG A 40 35.88 -28.00 25.01
N ASN A 41 35.01 -28.69 25.76
CA ASN A 41 33.59 -28.78 25.46
C ASN A 41 32.86 -27.45 25.71
N ALA A 42 33.20 -26.73 26.79
CA ALA A 42 32.68 -25.40 27.06
C ALA A 42 33.10 -24.40 25.96
N HIS A 43 34.36 -24.45 25.51
CA HIS A 43 34.86 -23.61 24.43
C HIS A 43 34.16 -23.91 23.10
N ARG A 44 33.92 -25.19 22.77
CA ARG A 44 33.13 -25.59 21.58
C ARG A 44 31.68 -25.10 21.65
N LEU A 45 31.07 -25.14 22.82
CA LEU A 45 29.70 -24.65 23.01
C LEU A 45 29.63 -23.13 22.84
N LEU A 46 30.57 -22.38 23.44
CA LEU A 46 30.69 -20.93 23.29
C LEU A 46 30.90 -20.53 21.82
N LEU A 47 31.78 -21.21 21.10
CA LEU A 47 31.99 -20.98 19.67
C LEU A 47 30.72 -21.23 18.84
N ARG A 48 29.97 -22.31 19.13
CA ARG A 48 28.70 -22.60 18.44
C ARG A 48 27.67 -21.51 18.70
N THR A 49 27.49 -21.10 19.95
CA THR A 49 26.56 -20.03 20.32
C THR A 49 26.94 -18.71 19.66
N PHE A 50 28.23 -18.37 19.66
CA PHE A 50 28.74 -17.16 19.01
C PHE A 50 28.49 -17.17 17.50
N MET A 51 28.74 -18.29 16.82
CA MET A 51 28.47 -18.43 15.38
C MET A 51 26.98 -18.33 15.05
N VAL A 52 26.09 -18.87 15.90
CA VAL A 52 24.64 -18.72 15.76
C VAL A 52 24.22 -17.25 15.93
N CYS A 53 24.78 -16.53 16.90
CA CYS A 53 24.52 -15.10 17.09
C CYS A 53 25.01 -14.27 15.89
N ILE A 54 26.20 -14.56 15.35
CA ILE A 54 26.70 -13.90 14.13
C ILE A 54 25.79 -14.19 12.95
N ALA A 55 25.37 -15.44 12.75
CA ALA A 55 24.46 -15.81 11.67
C ALA A 55 23.10 -15.11 11.81
N ALA A 56 22.55 -15.01 13.03
CA ALA A 56 21.31 -14.30 13.30
C ALA A 56 21.43 -12.79 13.05
N VAL A 57 22.55 -12.17 13.46
CA VAL A 57 22.83 -10.75 13.18
C VAL A 57 23.04 -10.52 11.68
N ALA A 58 23.77 -11.40 10.99
CA ALA A 58 23.98 -11.33 9.55
C ALA A 58 22.67 -11.52 8.78
N LEU A 59 21.80 -12.45 9.19
CA LEU A 59 20.45 -12.63 8.65
C LEU A 59 19.56 -11.41 8.93
N TYR A 60 19.63 -10.84 10.13
CA TYR A 60 18.89 -9.63 10.47
C TYR A 60 19.37 -8.42 9.65
N LEU A 61 20.68 -8.24 9.50
CA LEU A 61 21.26 -7.18 8.69
C LEU A 61 21.00 -7.40 7.20
N ALA A 62 21.15 -8.62 6.68
CA ALA A 62 20.83 -8.97 5.30
C ALA A 62 19.33 -8.78 5.04
N HIS A 63 18.46 -9.17 5.96
CA HIS A 63 17.03 -8.88 5.85
C HIS A 63 16.77 -7.37 5.85
N LYS A 64 17.45 -6.61 6.72
CA LYS A 64 17.33 -5.15 6.76
C LYS A 64 17.89 -4.46 5.51
N PHE A 65 18.92 -5.00 4.87
CA PHE A 65 19.53 -4.44 3.66
C PHE A 65 18.85 -4.90 2.37
N LEU A 66 18.37 -6.15 2.30
CA LEU A 66 17.68 -6.72 1.14
C LEU A 66 16.20 -6.36 1.10
N PHE A 67 15.58 -6.12 2.27
CA PHE A 67 14.19 -5.68 2.40
C PHE A 67 14.08 -4.26 2.97
N GLN A 68 15.16 -3.47 2.95
CA GLN A 68 14.96 -2.03 2.96
C GLN A 68 14.18 -1.72 1.69
N PRO A 69 12.97 -1.11 1.78
CA PRO A 69 12.36 -0.56 0.58
C PRO A 69 13.42 0.33 -0.07
N ALA A 70 13.51 0.29 -1.40
CA ALA A 70 14.45 1.09 -2.18
C ALA A 70 14.09 2.58 -2.02
N THR A 71 14.33 3.16 -0.84
CA THR A 71 13.90 4.51 -0.50
C THR A 71 15.07 5.38 -0.10
N LYS A 72 16.17 4.86 0.47
CA LYS A 72 17.28 5.75 0.87
C LYS A 72 18.29 6.07 -0.23
N ALA A 73 18.63 5.12 -1.10
CA ALA A 73 19.65 5.35 -2.14
C ALA A 73 19.12 6.07 -3.40
N GLN A 74 17.80 6.18 -3.58
CA GLN A 74 17.18 6.95 -4.68
C GLN A 74 16.80 8.39 -4.28
N ILE A 75 16.82 8.75 -2.99
CA ILE A 75 16.49 10.11 -2.50
C ILE A 75 17.71 11.05 -2.54
N GLU A 76 18.94 10.55 -2.69
CA GLU A 76 20.14 11.39 -2.74
C GLU A 76 20.50 11.92 -4.14
N GLY A 77 19.71 11.57 -5.17
CA GLY A 77 19.89 11.99 -6.56
C GLY A 77 18.89 13.07 -7.00
N GLY A 78 18.97 14.27 -6.43
CA GLY A 78 18.25 15.46 -6.91
C GLY A 78 17.35 16.09 -5.84
N LYS A 79 17.85 17.13 -5.19
CA LYS A 79 17.16 17.90 -4.13
C LYS A 79 15.90 18.67 -4.58
N ASP A 80 15.49 18.57 -5.85
CA ASP A 80 14.45 19.44 -6.42
C ASP A 80 13.23 18.71 -7.02
N ALA A 81 13.19 17.37 -7.03
CA ALA A 81 12.01 16.64 -7.48
C ALA A 81 11.12 16.23 -6.29
N ALA A 82 9.89 16.75 -6.24
CA ALA A 82 8.90 16.33 -5.25
C ALA A 82 8.72 14.80 -5.32
N SER A 83 8.76 14.14 -4.16
CA SER A 83 8.47 12.70 -4.09
C SER A 83 7.00 12.45 -4.46
N ILE A 84 6.73 11.36 -5.17
CA ILE A 84 5.37 11.01 -5.61
C ILE A 84 4.99 9.64 -5.05
N TYR A 85 3.84 9.60 -4.38
CA TYR A 85 3.22 8.37 -3.90
C TYR A 85 1.93 8.10 -4.66
N VAL A 86 1.78 6.88 -5.15
CA VAL A 86 0.55 6.39 -5.76
C VAL A 86 -0.31 5.74 -4.68
N VAL A 87 -1.51 6.27 -4.46
CA VAL A 87 -2.49 5.78 -3.49
C VAL A 87 -3.48 4.87 -4.20
N MET A 88 -3.39 3.60 -3.91
CA MET A 88 -4.33 2.57 -4.35
C MET A 88 -5.12 2.04 -3.16
N SER A 89 -6.25 1.42 -3.43
CA SER A 89 -7.04 0.78 -2.40
C SER A 89 -7.69 -0.51 -2.88
N SER A 90 -7.94 -1.41 -1.94
CA SER A 90 -8.64 -2.67 -2.18
C SER A 90 -9.32 -3.13 -0.89
N ASP A 91 -10.28 -4.03 -1.02
CA ASP A 91 -10.77 -4.80 0.12
C ASP A 91 -10.35 -6.28 0.04
N THR A 92 -10.93 -7.10 0.91
CA THR A 92 -10.70 -8.54 0.96
C THR A 92 -11.37 -9.29 -0.19
N ASN A 93 -12.15 -8.61 -1.06
CA ASN A 93 -12.60 -9.19 -2.31
C ASN A 93 -11.39 -9.30 -3.26
N LEU A 94 -11.04 -10.54 -3.59
CA LEU A 94 -9.85 -10.88 -4.38
C LEU A 94 -9.90 -10.38 -5.83
N HIS A 95 -11.05 -9.85 -6.28
CA HIS A 95 -11.25 -9.34 -7.64
C HIS A 95 -10.23 -8.27 -8.02
N TYR A 96 -9.99 -7.29 -7.15
CA TYR A 96 -9.00 -6.23 -7.37
C TYR A 96 -7.69 -6.51 -6.64
N LEU A 97 -7.76 -7.09 -5.43
CA LEU A 97 -6.59 -7.27 -4.56
C LEU A 97 -5.47 -8.07 -5.24
N LEU A 98 -5.82 -9.10 -6.03
CA LEU A 98 -4.82 -9.96 -6.66
C LEU A 98 -4.03 -9.26 -7.78
N SER A 99 -4.60 -8.22 -8.39
CA SER A 99 -3.92 -7.42 -9.41
C SER A 99 -3.05 -6.31 -8.80
N ALA A 100 -3.30 -5.90 -7.56
CA ALA A 100 -2.58 -4.81 -6.92
C ALA A 100 -1.04 -4.96 -6.94
N PRO A 101 -0.43 -6.15 -6.73
CA PRO A 101 1.01 -6.30 -6.88
C PRO A 101 1.58 -6.00 -8.27
N PHE A 102 0.82 -6.28 -9.34
CA PHE A 102 1.26 -5.95 -10.69
C PHE A 102 1.24 -4.44 -10.92
N ALA A 103 0.21 -3.75 -10.42
CA ALA A 103 0.15 -2.29 -10.44
C ALA A 103 1.28 -1.66 -9.62
N VAL A 104 1.56 -2.15 -8.41
CA VAL A 104 2.70 -1.66 -7.60
C VAL A 104 4.03 -1.81 -8.35
N GLN A 105 4.26 -2.97 -8.99
CA GLN A 105 5.48 -3.17 -9.77
C GLN A 105 5.57 -2.23 -10.98
N PHE A 106 4.44 -1.95 -11.64
CA PHE A 106 4.38 -0.99 -12.73
C PHE A 106 4.74 0.42 -12.27
N TRP A 107 4.17 0.88 -11.15
CA TRP A 107 4.50 2.19 -10.58
C TRP A 107 5.96 2.28 -10.12
N LEU A 108 6.50 1.18 -9.59
CA LEU A 108 7.92 1.09 -9.24
C LEU A 108 8.82 1.26 -10.47
N ASN A 109 8.44 0.73 -11.64
CA ASN A 109 9.18 0.94 -12.91
C ASN A 109 9.19 2.42 -13.35
N MET A 110 8.24 3.21 -12.86
CA MET A 110 8.17 4.66 -13.07
C MET A 110 8.88 5.46 -11.96
N ASN A 111 9.66 4.80 -11.09
CA ASN A 111 10.28 5.38 -9.90
C ASN A 111 9.29 6.03 -8.92
N LEU A 112 8.07 5.49 -8.83
CA LEU A 112 7.05 5.94 -7.88
C LEU A 112 6.85 4.91 -6.77
N THR A 113 6.61 5.38 -5.55
CA THR A 113 6.28 4.51 -4.42
C THR A 113 4.76 4.35 -4.30
N SER A 114 4.28 3.19 -3.84
CA SER A 114 2.84 2.97 -3.64
C SER A 114 2.45 2.93 -2.16
N ILE A 115 1.35 3.59 -1.84
CA ILE A 115 0.56 3.38 -0.62
C ILE A 115 -0.65 2.53 -1.02
N VAL A 116 -0.81 1.37 -0.40
CA VAL A 116 -1.97 0.49 -0.63
C VAL A 116 -2.82 0.47 0.63
N MET A 117 -3.98 1.11 0.55
CA MET A 117 -4.94 1.19 1.63
C MET A 117 -5.91 0.01 1.54
N LEU A 118 -5.95 -0.82 2.58
CA LEU A 118 -6.64 -2.09 2.63
C LEU A 118 -7.85 -1.99 3.56
N CYS A 119 -9.05 -2.19 3.02
CA CYS A 119 -10.28 -2.22 3.80
C CYS A 119 -10.35 -3.52 4.62
N GLY A 120 -10.27 -3.40 5.94
CA GLY A 120 -10.21 -4.49 6.90
C GLY A 120 -9.03 -4.36 7.88
N THR A 121 -8.91 -5.30 8.80
CA THR A 121 -7.77 -5.40 9.73
C THR A 121 -6.68 -6.29 9.17
N GLU A 122 -5.44 -6.10 9.63
CA GLU A 122 -4.35 -7.01 9.26
C GLU A 122 -4.67 -8.48 9.59
N GLU A 123 -5.38 -8.74 10.70
CA GLU A 123 -5.82 -10.09 11.07
C GLU A 123 -6.80 -10.68 10.04
N GLU A 124 -7.73 -9.89 9.52
CA GLU A 124 -8.67 -10.32 8.48
C GLU A 124 -7.93 -10.73 7.20
N TYR A 125 -6.91 -9.98 6.79
CA TYR A 125 -6.07 -10.34 5.63
C TYR A 125 -5.18 -11.56 5.88
N ARG A 126 -4.90 -11.91 7.15
CA ARG A 126 -4.14 -13.12 7.49
C ARG A 126 -5.00 -14.39 7.52
N LYS A 127 -6.34 -14.28 7.55
CA LYS A 127 -7.26 -15.43 7.63
C LYS A 127 -7.36 -16.23 6.33
N SER A 128 -7.25 -15.57 5.17
CA SER A 128 -7.24 -16.24 3.86
C SER A 128 -5.81 -16.36 3.35
N ASN A 129 -5.46 -17.56 2.86
CA ASN A 129 -4.15 -17.78 2.24
C ASN A 129 -3.98 -16.91 0.98
N ALA A 130 -5.06 -16.66 0.23
CA ALA A 130 -5.00 -15.82 -0.98
C ALA A 130 -4.71 -14.35 -0.67
N THR A 131 -5.39 -13.78 0.33
CA THR A 131 -5.14 -12.40 0.78
C THR A 131 -3.75 -12.27 1.39
N LYS A 132 -3.29 -13.30 2.12
CA LYS A 132 -1.93 -13.35 2.69
C LYS A 132 -0.85 -13.35 1.60
N GLU A 133 -1.03 -14.11 0.51
CA GLU A 133 -0.11 -14.08 -0.63
C GLU A 133 -0.05 -12.66 -1.25
N ALA A 134 -1.21 -12.00 -1.42
CA ALA A 134 -1.25 -10.65 -1.97
C ALA A 134 -0.52 -9.64 -1.07
N VAL A 135 -0.82 -9.64 0.23
CA VAL A 135 -0.16 -8.77 1.21
C VAL A 135 1.34 -9.02 1.26
N SER A 136 1.77 -10.27 1.31
CA SER A 136 3.20 -10.63 1.31
C SER A 136 3.90 -10.13 0.06
N GLN A 137 3.23 -10.24 -1.09
CA GLN A 137 3.79 -9.79 -2.35
C GLN A 137 3.84 -8.27 -2.47
N LEU A 138 2.85 -7.54 -1.93
CA LEU A 138 2.90 -6.07 -1.82
C LEU A 138 4.04 -5.61 -0.91
N GLN A 139 4.24 -6.27 0.25
CA GLN A 139 5.35 -5.99 1.16
C GLN A 139 6.71 -6.23 0.50
N ARG A 140 6.86 -7.33 -0.26
CA ARG A 140 8.09 -7.63 -1.02
C ARG A 140 8.43 -6.52 -2.01
N LEU A 141 7.41 -5.88 -2.60
CA LEU A 141 7.58 -4.77 -3.55
C LEU A 141 7.82 -3.42 -2.85
N GLY A 142 7.86 -3.38 -1.52
CA GLY A 142 8.11 -2.15 -0.75
C GLY A 142 6.91 -1.21 -0.68
N ALA A 143 5.69 -1.68 -0.98
CA ALA A 143 4.49 -0.87 -0.80
C ALA A 143 4.23 -0.56 0.68
N VAL A 144 3.80 0.67 0.96
CA VAL A 144 3.31 1.05 2.29
C VAL A 144 1.89 0.52 2.44
N LEU A 145 1.66 -0.37 3.40
CA LEU A 145 0.35 -0.98 3.64
C LEU A 145 -0.35 -0.30 4.82
N ILE A 146 -1.58 0.17 4.61
CA ILE A 146 -2.40 0.80 5.65
C ILE A 146 -3.73 0.04 5.74
N PHE A 147 -4.02 -0.55 6.91
CA PHE A 147 -5.24 -1.33 7.14
C PHE A 147 -6.28 -0.49 7.87
N LEU A 148 -7.46 -0.31 7.27
CA LEU A 148 -8.53 0.51 7.83
C LEU A 148 -9.84 -0.26 7.77
N LYS A 149 -10.50 -0.46 8.91
CA LYS A 149 -11.74 -1.23 8.98
C LYS A 149 -12.96 -0.31 8.86
N ASN A 150 -13.84 -0.59 7.89
CA ASN A 150 -15.15 0.06 7.76
C ASN A 150 -16.09 -0.29 8.93
N GLN A 151 -17.12 0.53 9.18
CA GLN A 151 -18.15 0.29 10.19
C GLN A 151 -19.56 0.25 9.61
N LYS A 152 -19.94 1.27 8.84
CA LYS A 152 -21.28 1.46 8.26
C LYS A 152 -21.28 1.26 6.75
N LEU A 153 -20.25 1.74 6.05
CA LEU A 153 -20.15 1.56 4.60
C LEU A 153 -19.88 0.09 4.30
N LYS A 154 -20.38 -0.39 3.16
CA LYS A 154 -19.95 -1.70 2.65
C LYS A 154 -18.47 -1.64 2.30
N SER A 155 -17.79 -2.77 2.48
CA SER A 155 -16.35 -2.90 2.29
C SER A 155 -15.85 -2.34 0.96
N ASN A 156 -16.54 -2.63 -0.14
CA ASN A 156 -16.18 -2.14 -1.47
C ASN A 156 -16.32 -0.62 -1.60
N ASN A 157 -17.41 -0.03 -1.10
CA ASN A 157 -17.63 1.41 -1.15
C ASN A 157 -16.64 2.15 -0.24
N PHE A 158 -16.33 1.58 0.93
CA PHE A 158 -15.31 2.10 1.81
C PHE A 158 -13.93 2.02 1.13
N ALA A 159 -13.54 0.87 0.58
CA ALA A 159 -12.27 0.68 -0.11
C ALA A 159 -12.10 1.66 -1.27
N GLN A 160 -13.12 1.94 -2.08
CA GLN A 160 -13.02 2.95 -3.13
C GLN A 160 -12.76 4.35 -2.56
N ASN A 161 -13.42 4.69 -1.44
CA ASN A 161 -13.41 6.03 -0.87
C ASN A 161 -12.23 6.34 0.05
N ILE A 162 -11.61 5.34 0.70
CA ILE A 162 -10.52 5.61 1.66
C ILE A 162 -9.34 6.38 1.08
N ARG A 163 -9.06 6.26 -0.22
CA ARG A 163 -7.97 6.98 -0.91
C ARG A 163 -8.13 8.50 -0.89
N ASN A 164 -9.36 9.02 -0.80
CA ASN A 164 -9.62 10.45 -0.60
C ASN A 164 -9.02 10.99 0.72
N TYR A 165 -8.79 10.10 1.69
CA TYR A 165 -8.31 10.46 3.02
C TYR A 165 -6.87 10.02 3.27
N ALA A 166 -6.12 9.66 2.21
CA ALA A 166 -4.73 9.23 2.35
C ALA A 166 -3.86 10.27 3.08
N ALA A 167 -4.10 11.56 2.83
CA ALA A 167 -3.36 12.65 3.48
C ALA A 167 -3.60 12.79 4.99
N ALA A 168 -4.68 12.18 5.51
CA ALA A 168 -4.98 12.10 6.94
C ALA A 168 -4.42 10.83 7.60
N THR A 169 -3.82 9.91 6.84
CA THR A 169 -3.26 8.70 7.44
C THR A 169 -2.04 9.02 8.30
N ASP A 170 -1.84 8.22 9.35
CA ASP A 170 -0.71 8.37 10.27
C ASP A 170 0.64 8.39 9.54
N PHE A 171 0.81 7.50 8.56
CA PHE A 171 2.01 7.48 7.72
C PHE A 171 2.26 8.81 7.01
N VAL A 172 1.24 9.36 6.32
CA VAL A 172 1.40 10.61 5.57
C VAL A 172 1.65 11.79 6.51
N GLN A 173 0.89 11.90 7.60
CA GLN A 173 1.03 12.98 8.58
C GLN A 173 2.42 13.00 9.24
N GLN A 174 3.01 11.83 9.50
CA GLN A 174 4.30 11.73 10.19
C GLN A 174 5.52 11.75 9.26
N ASN A 175 5.41 11.24 8.03
CA ASN A 175 6.57 10.92 7.20
C ASN A 175 6.69 11.76 5.93
N LEU A 176 5.60 12.39 5.48
CA LEU A 176 5.59 13.14 4.21
C LEU A 176 5.44 14.63 4.47
N ASP A 177 6.09 15.44 3.65
CA ASP A 177 5.95 16.89 3.69
C ASP A 177 4.79 17.38 2.83
N ASN A 178 4.46 18.67 2.99
CA ASN A 178 3.39 19.32 2.25
C ASN A 178 3.64 19.44 0.74
N SER A 179 4.88 19.26 0.27
CA SER A 179 5.26 19.34 -1.15
C SER A 179 5.19 18.00 -1.88
N THR A 180 5.18 16.90 -1.12
CA THR A 180 5.03 15.53 -1.63
C THR A 180 3.71 15.40 -2.38
N ILE A 181 3.73 14.73 -3.53
CA ILE A 181 2.53 14.53 -4.37
C ILE A 181 1.92 13.18 -4.01
N LEU A 182 0.62 13.17 -3.70
CA LEU A 182 -0.16 11.94 -3.66
C LEU A 182 -1.00 11.89 -4.93
N MET A 183 -0.94 10.75 -5.63
CA MET A 183 -1.70 10.47 -6.85
C MET A 183 -2.59 9.26 -6.62
N THR A 184 -3.91 9.40 -6.77
CA THR A 184 -4.80 8.24 -6.68
C THR A 184 -4.65 7.33 -7.89
N SER A 185 -4.90 6.04 -7.73
CA SER A 185 -5.04 5.10 -8.84
C SER A 185 -6.01 3.98 -8.53
N ASP A 186 -6.71 3.50 -9.56
CA ASP A 186 -7.30 2.16 -9.53
C ASP A 186 -6.20 1.12 -9.71
N VAL A 187 -6.38 -0.09 -9.16
CA VAL A 187 -5.37 -1.17 -9.24
C VAL A 187 -5.23 -1.76 -10.64
N ASP A 188 -6.13 -1.44 -11.55
CA ASP A 188 -6.15 -1.93 -12.92
C ASP A 188 -6.01 -0.82 -13.95
N TYR A 189 -5.63 0.37 -13.48
CA TYR A 189 -5.34 1.55 -14.27
C TYR A 189 -3.84 1.75 -14.45
N PHE A 190 -3.41 1.98 -15.68
CA PHE A 190 -2.00 2.07 -16.07
C PHE A 190 -1.80 3.28 -16.98
N PRO A 191 -1.34 4.44 -16.48
CA PRO A 191 -0.99 5.54 -17.36
C PRO A 191 0.24 5.20 -18.19
N LEU A 192 0.21 5.40 -19.49
CA LEU A 192 1.35 5.13 -20.37
C LEU A 192 2.23 6.38 -20.56
N ARG A 193 1.74 7.55 -20.13
CA ARG A 193 2.47 8.83 -20.19
C ARG A 193 2.40 9.61 -18.89
N LEU A 194 3.25 9.26 -17.92
CA LEU A 194 3.24 9.81 -16.56
C LEU A 194 3.14 11.35 -16.49
N LYS A 195 3.81 12.08 -17.39
CA LYS A 195 3.81 13.55 -17.43
C LYS A 195 2.41 14.19 -17.52
N ASP A 196 1.41 13.47 -18.01
CA ASP A 196 0.04 13.96 -18.17
C ASP A 196 -0.80 13.78 -16.89
N HIS A 197 -0.26 13.06 -15.89
CA HIS A 197 -0.94 12.72 -14.64
C HIS A 197 -0.33 13.41 -13.42
N VAL A 198 0.85 14.01 -13.56
CA VAL A 198 1.61 14.61 -12.46
C VAL A 198 1.53 16.14 -12.55
N PRO A 199 1.24 16.85 -11.45
CA PRO A 199 1.23 18.31 -11.43
C PRO A 199 2.64 18.87 -11.65
N LYS A 200 2.74 20.18 -11.94
CA LYS A 200 4.01 20.88 -12.13
C LYS A 200 4.18 22.01 -11.11
N PRO A 201 4.55 21.70 -9.85
CA PRO A 201 4.63 22.72 -8.79
C PRO A 201 5.57 23.89 -9.13
N ALA A 202 6.65 23.64 -9.88
CA ALA A 202 7.57 24.67 -10.34
C ALA A 202 6.91 25.72 -11.28
N GLU A 203 5.82 25.35 -11.96
CA GLU A 203 4.99 26.24 -12.79
C GLU A 203 3.80 26.82 -12.01
N GLY A 204 3.75 26.63 -10.68
CA GLY A 204 2.61 26.98 -9.83
C GLY A 204 1.39 26.08 -10.04
N LYS A 205 1.56 24.93 -10.71
CA LYS A 205 0.51 23.94 -10.97
C LYS A 205 0.64 22.80 -9.96
N GLU A 206 -0.19 22.80 -8.93
CA GLU A 206 -0.08 21.83 -7.84
C GLU A 206 -1.19 20.78 -7.82
N ILE A 207 -2.14 20.85 -8.76
CA ILE A 207 -3.25 19.90 -8.91
C ILE A 207 -3.33 19.43 -10.38
N ALA A 208 -3.39 18.13 -10.60
CA ALA A 208 -3.55 17.51 -11.91
C ALA A 208 -4.79 16.61 -11.94
N PHE A 209 -5.66 16.84 -12.92
CA PHE A 209 -6.79 15.97 -13.22
C PHE A 209 -6.62 15.32 -14.58
N PHE A 210 -6.71 14.00 -14.62
CA PHE A 210 -6.81 13.26 -15.87
C PHE A 210 -8.27 12.93 -16.18
N ASN A 211 -8.72 13.26 -17.39
CA ASN A 211 -10.10 13.06 -17.83
C ASN A 211 -11.19 13.67 -16.90
N PRO A 212 -11.08 14.94 -16.45
CA PRO A 212 -12.04 15.55 -15.51
C PRO A 212 -13.49 15.69 -16.03
N HIS A 213 -13.75 15.34 -17.28
CA HIS A 213 -15.06 15.43 -17.94
C HIS A 213 -15.51 14.09 -18.55
N CYS A 214 -14.98 12.96 -18.07
CA CYS A 214 -15.41 11.62 -18.53
C CYS A 214 -16.82 11.24 -18.10
N CYS A 215 -17.27 11.85 -17.01
CA CYS A 215 -18.23 11.25 -16.11
C CYS A 215 -19.37 12.23 -15.85
N ALA A 216 -20.52 11.71 -15.40
CA ALA A 216 -21.69 12.54 -15.14
C ALA A 216 -21.43 13.49 -13.97
N ASP A 217 -22.22 14.56 -13.86
CA ASP A 217 -22.11 15.43 -12.69
C ASP A 217 -22.68 14.72 -11.45
N VAL A 218 -22.06 14.94 -10.29
CA VAL A 218 -22.68 14.70 -9.00
C VAL A 218 -23.73 15.75 -8.76
N ILE A 219 -24.94 15.27 -8.47
CA ILE A 219 -26.05 16.09 -8.03
C ILE A 219 -26.31 15.76 -6.57
N TRP A 220 -26.16 16.75 -5.69
CA TRP A 220 -26.54 16.63 -4.30
C TRP A 220 -27.40 17.83 -3.91
N LYS A 221 -28.68 17.57 -3.64
CA LYS A 221 -29.69 18.61 -3.40
C LYS A 221 -29.73 19.62 -4.57
N LYS A 222 -29.31 20.86 -4.34
CA LYS A 222 -29.27 21.93 -5.35
C LYS A 222 -27.89 22.14 -5.96
N GLU A 223 -26.90 21.40 -5.49
CA GLU A 223 -25.51 21.49 -5.94
C GLU A 223 -25.26 20.52 -7.09
N ARG A 224 -24.45 20.97 -8.05
CA ARG A 224 -24.06 20.20 -9.22
C ARG A 224 -22.58 20.42 -9.49
N PHE A 225 -21.79 19.35 -9.42
CA PHE A 225 -20.34 19.40 -9.63
C PHE A 225 -19.87 18.25 -10.51
N PRO A 226 -18.77 18.42 -11.27
CA PRO A 226 -18.19 17.32 -12.03
C PRO A 226 -17.79 16.15 -11.12
N GLN A 227 -18.06 14.92 -11.56
CA GLN A 227 -17.36 13.74 -11.04
C GLN A 227 -15.94 13.73 -11.59
N TYR A 228 -14.97 13.52 -10.71
CA TYR A 228 -13.58 13.36 -11.10
C TYR A 228 -13.22 11.88 -11.04
N PRO A 229 -12.76 11.27 -12.14
CA PRO A 229 -12.34 9.88 -12.12
C PRO A 229 -11.13 9.74 -11.22
N MET A 230 -11.23 8.87 -10.22
CA MET A 230 -10.17 8.65 -9.24
C MET A 230 -9.01 7.78 -9.77
N GLY A 231 -9.05 7.42 -11.06
CA GLY A 231 -7.98 6.69 -11.74
C GLY A 231 -6.65 7.45 -11.75
N THR A 232 -6.65 8.79 -11.87
CA THR A 232 -5.50 9.65 -11.56
C THR A 232 -5.94 11.07 -11.21
N ILE A 233 -6.00 11.34 -9.91
CA ILE A 233 -5.99 12.70 -9.37
C ILE A 233 -4.71 12.85 -8.59
N ALA A 234 -3.87 13.82 -8.96
CA ALA A 234 -2.60 14.05 -8.30
C ALA A 234 -2.53 15.49 -7.78
N MET A 235 -2.18 15.64 -6.51
CA MET A 235 -1.90 16.95 -5.93
C MET A 235 -0.94 16.83 -4.76
N THR A 236 -0.37 17.94 -4.35
CA THR A 236 0.51 17.96 -3.17
C THR A 236 -0.27 17.62 -1.90
N VAL A 237 0.39 17.07 -0.88
CA VAL A 237 -0.20 16.75 0.43
C VAL A 237 -0.91 17.98 1.01
N LYS A 238 -0.35 19.18 0.82
CA LYS A 238 -0.99 20.44 1.20
C LYS A 238 -2.40 20.57 0.60
N TRP A 239 -2.54 20.40 -0.72
CA TRP A 239 -3.83 20.56 -1.38
C TRP A 239 -4.79 19.41 -1.12
N TRP A 240 -4.28 18.18 -0.94
CA TRP A 240 -5.13 17.09 -0.45
C TRP A 240 -5.75 17.45 0.90
N LYS A 241 -4.96 18.00 1.83
CA LYS A 241 -5.46 18.43 3.13
C LYS A 241 -6.47 19.56 3.02
N GLU A 242 -6.19 20.57 2.20
CA GLU A 242 -7.10 21.71 2.03
C GLU A 242 -8.41 21.34 1.34
N VAL A 243 -8.36 20.58 0.24
CA VAL A 243 -9.55 20.17 -0.52
C VAL A 243 -10.43 19.24 0.29
N MET A 244 -9.83 18.29 1.01
CA MET A 244 -10.57 17.28 1.77
C MET A 244 -10.90 17.71 3.21
N ASP A 245 -10.59 18.95 3.58
CA ASP A 245 -10.80 19.50 4.93
C ASP A 245 -10.14 18.61 6.02
N ILE A 246 -8.86 18.30 5.84
CA ILE A 246 -8.06 17.49 6.77
C ILE A 246 -7.15 18.41 7.58
N HIS A 247 -7.27 18.36 8.90
CA HIS A 247 -6.45 19.13 9.82
C HIS A 247 -5.14 18.41 10.19
N PRO A 248 -4.10 19.12 10.69
CA PRO A 248 -2.86 18.50 11.14
C PRO A 248 -3.02 17.44 12.23
N GLU A 249 -4.04 17.59 13.09
CA GLU A 249 -4.38 16.67 14.17
C GLU A 249 -5.25 15.49 13.71
N ASP A 250 -5.77 15.51 12.49
CA ASP A 250 -6.60 14.43 11.96
C ASP A 250 -5.75 13.21 11.67
N ILE A 251 -6.15 12.08 12.27
CA ILE A 251 -5.62 10.75 11.97
C ILE A 251 -6.76 9.87 11.48
N ALA A 252 -6.71 9.49 10.21
CA ALA A 252 -7.75 8.71 9.56
C ALA A 252 -7.78 7.27 10.07
N ASP A 253 -8.90 6.93 10.70
CA ASP A 253 -9.37 5.57 10.93
C ASP A 253 -10.72 5.33 10.21
N GLY A 254 -11.29 4.13 10.40
CA GLY A 254 -12.61 3.78 9.86
C GLY A 254 -13.72 4.77 10.23
N PRO A 255 -14.00 4.97 11.53
CA PRO A 255 -14.95 5.97 12.02
C PRO A 255 -14.75 7.37 11.43
N TYR A 256 -13.51 7.87 11.42
CA TYR A 256 -13.18 9.19 10.90
C TYR A 256 -13.57 9.32 9.43
N ILE A 257 -13.14 8.36 8.60
CA ILE A 257 -13.40 8.39 7.15
C ILE A 257 -14.91 8.36 6.89
N GLU A 258 -15.65 7.48 7.57
CA GLU A 258 -17.09 7.37 7.40
C GLU A 258 -17.84 8.62 7.88
N ALA A 259 -17.43 9.19 9.01
CA ALA A 259 -18.03 10.43 9.54
C ALA A 259 -17.78 11.62 8.61
N LYS A 260 -16.53 11.84 8.18
CA LYS A 260 -16.18 12.90 7.20
C LYS A 260 -16.90 12.69 5.88
N THR A 261 -16.99 11.45 5.40
CA THR A 261 -17.72 11.11 4.17
C THR A 261 -19.20 11.44 4.31
N ASN A 262 -19.85 11.04 5.40
CA ASN A 262 -21.26 11.37 5.64
C ASN A 262 -21.49 12.88 5.74
N ALA A 263 -20.56 13.62 6.37
CA ALA A 263 -20.63 15.07 6.52
C ALA A 263 -20.57 15.80 5.17
N VAL A 264 -19.85 15.28 4.16
CA VAL A 264 -19.88 15.84 2.78
C VAL A 264 -21.30 15.85 2.21
N PHE A 265 -22.12 14.87 2.60
CA PHE A 265 -23.52 14.73 2.19
C PHE A 265 -24.49 15.20 3.29
N ASP A 266 -24.14 16.25 4.04
CA ASP A 266 -24.98 16.84 5.08
C ASP A 266 -25.46 15.84 6.16
N ASN A 267 -24.67 14.78 6.38
CA ASN A 267 -24.97 13.65 7.25
C ASN A 267 -26.13 12.73 6.81
N GLU A 268 -26.57 12.80 5.55
CA GLU A 268 -27.69 12.01 5.00
C GLU A 268 -27.24 10.84 4.10
N LEU A 269 -25.93 10.60 3.91
CA LEU A 269 -25.46 9.51 3.04
C LEU A 269 -25.95 8.15 3.53
N PHE A 270 -25.89 7.92 4.85
CA PHE A 270 -26.27 6.65 5.45
C PHE A 270 -27.78 6.37 5.43
N ASP A 271 -28.60 7.37 5.10
CA ASP A 271 -30.03 7.20 4.87
C ASP A 271 -30.33 6.73 3.43
N ARG A 272 -29.31 6.69 2.56
CA ARG A 272 -29.42 6.30 1.14
C ARG A 272 -28.49 5.13 0.75
N PRO A 273 -28.38 4.05 1.54
CA PRO A 273 -27.42 2.97 1.28
C PRO A 273 -27.80 2.11 0.04
N HIS A 274 -28.99 2.31 -0.53
CA HIS A 274 -29.53 1.53 -1.64
C HIS A 274 -29.36 2.21 -3.00
N ASP A 275 -28.87 3.44 -3.06
CA ASP A 275 -28.59 4.11 -4.34
C ASP A 275 -27.31 3.55 -4.96
N LYS A 276 -27.49 2.46 -5.72
CA LYS A 276 -26.41 1.61 -6.21
C LYS A 276 -25.42 2.35 -7.10
N SER A 277 -25.91 3.15 -8.06
CA SER A 277 -25.03 3.91 -8.95
C SER A 277 -24.28 5.00 -8.18
N TYR A 278 -24.94 5.64 -7.22
CA TYR A 278 -24.31 6.68 -6.40
C TYR A 278 -23.21 6.12 -5.50
N MET A 279 -23.47 5.01 -4.82
CA MET A 279 -22.52 4.37 -3.91
C MET A 279 -21.31 3.79 -4.63
N TRP A 280 -21.46 3.38 -5.90
CA TRP A 280 -20.34 2.89 -6.71
C TRP A 280 -19.31 3.98 -7.03
N PHE A 281 -19.76 5.20 -7.27
CA PHE A 281 -18.91 6.36 -7.55
C PHE A 281 -18.74 7.25 -6.31
N LEU A 282 -18.85 6.68 -5.10
CA LEU A 282 -18.85 7.43 -3.84
C LEU A 282 -17.59 8.27 -3.69
N ASP A 283 -16.44 7.73 -4.04
CA ASP A 283 -15.15 8.40 -3.98
C ASP A 283 -15.07 9.62 -4.92
N GLN A 284 -15.52 9.46 -6.17
CA GLN A 284 -15.62 10.52 -7.16
C GLN A 284 -16.61 11.60 -6.71
N ALA A 285 -17.71 11.19 -6.07
CA ALA A 285 -18.76 12.08 -5.58
C ALA A 285 -18.30 12.91 -4.38
N VAL A 286 -17.65 12.27 -3.42
CA VAL A 286 -17.05 12.91 -2.25
C VAL A 286 -16.05 13.97 -2.70
N PHE A 287 -15.11 13.58 -3.57
CA PHE A 287 -14.10 14.49 -4.07
C PHE A 287 -14.72 15.64 -4.89
N GLY A 288 -15.63 15.33 -5.82
CA GLY A 288 -16.29 16.32 -6.67
C GLY A 288 -17.06 17.39 -5.89
N LEU A 289 -17.80 16.98 -4.85
CA LEU A 289 -18.50 17.91 -3.96
C LEU A 289 -17.53 18.79 -3.17
N GLN A 290 -16.51 18.19 -2.56
CA GLN A 290 -15.54 18.93 -1.75
C GLN A 290 -14.75 19.93 -2.61
N PHE A 291 -14.16 19.47 -3.71
CA PHE A 291 -13.43 20.32 -4.62
C PHE A 291 -14.32 21.40 -5.25
N GLY A 292 -15.55 21.04 -5.62
CA GLY A 292 -16.55 21.96 -6.16
C GLY A 292 -16.92 23.09 -5.19
N ARG A 293 -17.26 22.75 -3.95
CA ARG A 293 -17.58 23.73 -2.90
C ARG A 293 -16.39 24.63 -2.59
N MET A 294 -15.20 24.06 -2.54
CA MET A 294 -13.99 24.83 -2.33
C MET A 294 -13.81 25.83 -3.49
N THR A 295 -13.89 25.39 -4.75
CA THR A 295 -13.59 26.27 -5.92
C THR A 295 -14.58 27.42 -6.06
N GLN A 296 -15.81 27.25 -5.55
CA GLN A 296 -16.78 28.33 -5.42
C GLN A 296 -16.36 29.39 -4.39
N ARG A 297 -15.69 29.00 -3.30
CA ARG A 297 -15.19 29.92 -2.26
C ARG A 297 -13.90 30.63 -2.69
N ASN A 298 -13.03 29.95 -3.43
CA ASN A 298 -11.76 30.50 -3.88
C ASN A 298 -11.51 30.25 -5.38
N LYS A 299 -11.73 31.30 -6.19
CA LYS A 299 -11.54 31.24 -7.65
C LYS A 299 -10.08 31.08 -8.08
N ASP A 300 -9.11 31.38 -7.20
CA ASP A 300 -7.69 31.26 -7.55
C ASP A 300 -7.23 29.81 -7.74
N TYR A 301 -8.03 28.83 -7.31
CA TYR A 301 -7.71 27.42 -7.52
C TYR A 301 -7.61 27.02 -9.00
N ALA A 302 -8.33 27.69 -9.90
CA ALA A 302 -8.18 27.45 -11.33
C ALA A 302 -6.72 27.67 -11.81
N LYS A 303 -5.95 28.52 -11.11
CA LYS A 303 -4.54 28.76 -11.43
C LYS A 303 -3.64 27.58 -11.06
N LEU A 304 -4.01 26.79 -10.04
CA LEU A 304 -3.26 25.63 -9.56
C LEU A 304 -3.47 24.37 -10.40
N VAL A 305 -4.55 24.34 -11.18
CA VAL A 305 -5.00 23.15 -11.88
C VAL A 305 -4.33 23.02 -13.25
N THR A 306 -3.93 21.79 -13.55
CA THR A 306 -3.62 21.26 -14.87
C THR A 306 -4.60 20.14 -15.18
N THR A 307 -5.08 20.10 -16.42
CA THR A 307 -5.99 19.04 -16.87
C THR A 307 -5.45 18.39 -18.12
N HIS A 308 -5.66 17.09 -18.24
CA HIS A 308 -5.37 16.34 -19.45
C HIS A 308 -6.58 15.53 -19.88
N ARG A 309 -6.78 15.38 -21.19
CA ARG A 309 -7.82 14.54 -21.76
C ARG A 309 -7.17 13.47 -22.63
N ALA A 310 -7.40 12.21 -22.25
CA ALA A 310 -7.03 11.05 -23.04
C ALA A 310 -7.67 11.13 -24.43
N GLN A 311 -6.87 10.81 -25.43
CA GLN A 311 -7.25 10.64 -26.82
C GLN A 311 -7.57 9.18 -27.14
N LYS A 312 -6.79 8.25 -26.59
CA LYS A 312 -6.88 6.82 -26.86
C LYS A 312 -6.55 6.02 -25.60
N ARG A 313 -7.53 5.26 -25.13
CA ARG A 313 -7.39 4.30 -24.04
C ARG A 313 -7.38 2.88 -24.56
N LEU A 314 -6.49 2.06 -24.03
CA LEU A 314 -6.61 0.61 -24.11
C LEU A 314 -7.59 0.23 -22.99
N ASP A 315 -8.88 0.04 -23.28
CA ASP A 315 -9.95 -0.18 -22.26
C ASP A 315 -10.54 -1.60 -22.21
N ARG A 316 -11.08 -2.05 -21.07
CA ARG A 316 -11.52 -3.43 -20.73
C ARG A 316 -12.62 -4.03 -21.62
N ARG A 317 -12.40 -4.17 -22.91
CA ARG A 317 -13.40 -4.69 -23.84
C ARG A 317 -13.48 -6.21 -23.80
N SER A 318 -14.67 -6.73 -24.09
CA SER A 318 -14.96 -8.16 -24.11
C SER A 318 -14.29 -8.90 -25.27
N ASP A 319 -13.88 -8.19 -26.33
CA ASP A 319 -13.24 -8.72 -27.53
C ASP A 319 -11.70 -8.77 -27.45
N TRP A 320 -11.12 -8.42 -26.31
CA TRP A 320 -9.67 -8.43 -26.12
C TRP A 320 -9.09 -9.83 -25.97
N THR A 321 -8.64 -10.35 -27.10
CA THR A 321 -7.84 -11.58 -27.16
C THR A 321 -6.38 -11.29 -26.81
N PRO A 322 -5.62 -12.32 -26.36
CA PRO A 322 -4.18 -12.20 -26.17
C PRO A 322 -3.45 -11.66 -27.40
N GLN A 323 -3.90 -12.02 -28.61
CA GLN A 323 -3.28 -11.58 -29.87
C GLN A 323 -3.48 -10.08 -30.12
N ILE A 324 -4.65 -9.53 -29.80
CA ILE A 324 -4.92 -8.09 -29.91
C ILE A 324 -4.02 -7.32 -28.96
N ILE A 325 -3.93 -7.75 -27.70
CA ILE A 325 -3.09 -7.09 -26.71
C ILE A 325 -1.61 -7.21 -27.10
N ALA A 326 -1.14 -8.39 -27.51
CA ALA A 326 0.25 -8.61 -27.90
C ALA A 326 0.68 -7.76 -29.11
N SER A 327 -0.23 -7.52 -30.06
CA SER A 327 0.02 -6.68 -31.25
C SER A 327 -0.16 -5.19 -31.01
N ALA A 328 -0.76 -4.77 -29.89
CA ALA A 328 -0.93 -3.36 -29.58
C ALA A 328 0.41 -2.64 -29.38
N ASP A 329 0.56 -1.50 -30.05
CA ASP A 329 1.64 -0.54 -29.86
C ASP A 329 1.25 0.42 -28.73
N LEU A 330 1.87 0.27 -27.55
CA LEU A 330 1.49 1.03 -26.35
C LEU A 330 1.77 2.53 -26.49
N ASP A 331 2.70 2.94 -27.35
CA ASP A 331 3.04 4.36 -27.55
C ASP A 331 1.89 5.15 -28.18
N GLN A 332 0.92 4.46 -28.78
CA GLN A 332 -0.27 5.09 -29.36
C GLN A 332 -1.38 5.37 -28.35
N TYR A 333 -1.25 4.88 -27.11
CA TYR A 333 -2.26 4.97 -26.07
C TYR A 333 -1.79 5.90 -24.95
N ASP A 334 -2.72 6.66 -24.36
CA ASP A 334 -2.41 7.52 -23.22
C ASP A 334 -2.42 6.72 -21.92
N ASP A 335 -3.34 5.75 -21.83
CA ASP A 335 -3.57 4.92 -20.67
C ASP A 335 -4.15 3.55 -21.05
N ALA A 336 -4.10 2.63 -20.09
CA ALA A 336 -4.76 1.34 -20.16
C ALA A 336 -5.60 1.07 -18.92
N HIS A 337 -6.75 0.41 -19.11
CA HIS A 337 -7.58 -0.17 -18.08
C HIS A 337 -7.71 -1.66 -18.41
N ILE A 338 -7.11 -2.51 -17.59
CA ILE A 338 -7.06 -3.95 -17.82
C ILE A 338 -8.05 -4.66 -16.91
N LYS A 339 -8.36 -5.92 -17.22
CA LYS A 339 -9.28 -6.71 -16.40
C LYS A 339 -8.57 -7.17 -15.11
N PRO A 340 -9.11 -6.84 -13.92
CA PRO A 340 -8.44 -7.09 -12.64
C PRO A 340 -8.57 -8.53 -12.13
N ASP A 341 -9.52 -9.31 -12.66
CA ASP A 341 -9.87 -10.69 -12.29
C ASP A 341 -8.87 -11.73 -12.79
N ILE A 342 -7.59 -11.49 -12.53
CA ILE A 342 -6.48 -12.34 -12.97
C ILE A 342 -6.48 -13.73 -12.33
N TYR A 343 -7.39 -14.05 -11.41
CA TYR A 343 -7.59 -15.42 -10.93
C TYR A 343 -8.29 -16.30 -11.96
N ASP A 344 -9.06 -15.71 -12.90
CA ASP A 344 -9.60 -16.41 -14.06
C ASP A 344 -8.49 -16.62 -15.11
N ASP A 345 -8.35 -17.84 -15.63
CA ASP A 345 -7.30 -18.17 -16.59
C ASP A 345 -7.55 -17.56 -17.98
N GLY A 346 -8.80 -17.38 -18.37
CA GLY A 346 -9.17 -16.71 -19.63
C GLY A 346 -8.75 -15.25 -19.61
N VAL A 347 -9.09 -14.55 -18.53
CA VAL A 347 -8.67 -13.15 -18.31
C VAL A 347 -7.16 -13.05 -18.16
N TRP A 348 -6.55 -13.91 -17.35
CA TRP A 348 -5.10 -13.91 -17.16
C TRP A 348 -4.33 -14.06 -18.46
N ASN A 349 -4.77 -14.94 -19.38
CA ASN A 349 -4.11 -15.12 -20.66
C ASN A 349 -4.06 -13.83 -21.49
N SER A 350 -5.13 -13.02 -21.47
CA SER A 350 -5.15 -11.70 -22.11
C SER A 350 -4.31 -10.69 -21.34
N THR A 351 -4.54 -10.54 -20.03
CA THR A 351 -3.88 -9.54 -19.19
C THR A 351 -2.36 -9.75 -19.09
N ARG A 352 -1.89 -11.01 -19.13
CA ARG A 352 -0.47 -11.35 -19.13
C ARG A 352 0.27 -10.75 -20.34
N GLU A 353 -0.35 -10.68 -21.51
CA GLU A 353 0.28 -10.08 -22.69
C GLU A 353 0.48 -8.57 -22.52
N PHE A 354 -0.41 -7.89 -21.78
CA PHE A 354 -0.18 -6.50 -21.40
C PHE A 354 0.99 -6.39 -20.42
N TYR A 355 1.01 -7.21 -19.37
CA TYR A 355 2.11 -7.16 -18.38
C TYR A 355 3.48 -7.44 -18.99
N LYS A 356 3.59 -8.35 -19.97
CA LYS A 356 4.85 -8.58 -20.72
C LYS A 356 5.37 -7.34 -21.45
N LYS A 357 4.52 -6.36 -21.76
CA LYS A 357 4.92 -5.13 -22.44
C LYS A 357 5.41 -4.04 -21.48
N VAL A 358 4.94 -4.07 -20.22
CA VAL A 358 5.26 -3.02 -19.24
C VAL A 358 6.19 -3.49 -18.12
N LEU A 359 6.39 -4.81 -17.99
CA LEU A 359 7.26 -5.45 -17.01
C LEU A 359 8.33 -6.29 -17.71
N THR A 360 9.53 -6.34 -17.13
CA THR A 360 10.62 -7.21 -17.61
C THR A 360 10.34 -8.67 -17.26
N GLU A 361 11.02 -9.61 -17.92
CA GLU A 361 10.87 -11.04 -17.61
C GLU A 361 11.24 -11.38 -16.15
N GLU A 362 12.29 -10.74 -15.62
CA GLU A 362 12.75 -10.91 -14.24
C GLU A 362 11.72 -10.43 -13.23
N GLN A 363 11.00 -9.33 -13.53
CA GLN A 363 9.90 -8.82 -12.70
C GLN A 363 8.66 -9.70 -12.82
N MET A 364 8.37 -10.17 -14.03
CA MET A 364 7.21 -11.01 -14.32
C MET A 364 7.28 -12.33 -13.59
N LYS A 365 8.41 -13.03 -13.61
CA LYS A 365 8.55 -14.37 -13.02
C LYS A 365 8.00 -14.48 -11.59
N PRO A 366 8.45 -13.70 -10.60
CA PRO A 366 7.93 -13.81 -9.24
C PRO A 366 6.45 -13.40 -9.12
N LEU A 367 5.96 -12.47 -9.95
CA LEU A 367 4.55 -12.08 -9.97
C LEU A 367 3.65 -13.17 -10.55
N VAL A 368 4.09 -13.86 -11.60
CA VAL A 368 3.39 -15.02 -12.17
C VAL A 368 3.36 -16.17 -11.17
N GLU A 369 4.48 -16.45 -10.50
CA GLU A 369 4.55 -17.46 -9.43
C GLU A 369 3.59 -17.13 -8.28
N TYR A 370 3.57 -15.87 -7.84
CA TYR A 370 2.60 -15.36 -6.87
C TYR A 370 1.16 -15.60 -7.33
N ARG A 371 0.80 -15.13 -8.54
CA ARG A 371 -0.55 -15.29 -9.10
C ARG A 371 -0.96 -16.75 -9.11
N ASN A 372 -0.08 -17.64 -9.57
CA ASN A 372 -0.36 -19.07 -9.67
C ASN A 372 -0.56 -19.76 -8.31
N ARG A 373 0.06 -19.26 -7.23
CA ARG A 373 -0.22 -19.73 -5.87
C ARG A 373 -1.54 -19.18 -5.36
N ALA A 374 -1.77 -17.88 -5.53
CA ALA A 374 -2.95 -17.19 -5.04
C ALA A 374 -4.24 -17.64 -5.74
N SER A 375 -4.24 -17.80 -7.07
CA SER A 375 -5.44 -18.17 -7.85
C SER A 375 -6.00 -19.53 -7.47
N LYS A 376 -5.14 -20.50 -7.11
CA LYS A 376 -5.56 -21.84 -6.62
C LYS A 376 -6.32 -21.78 -5.29
N LEU A 377 -6.22 -20.67 -4.58
CA LEU A 377 -6.84 -20.45 -3.28
C LEU A 377 -8.14 -19.61 -3.41
N VAL A 378 -8.50 -19.21 -4.63
CA VAL A 378 -9.67 -18.39 -4.93
C VAL A 378 -10.86 -19.27 -5.29
N ASN A 379 -12.00 -19.02 -4.65
CA ASN A 379 -13.28 -19.48 -5.17
C ASN A 379 -13.85 -18.40 -6.10
N ALA A 380 -13.68 -18.57 -7.41
CA ALA A 380 -14.05 -17.59 -8.43
C ALA A 380 -15.53 -17.20 -8.36
N THR A 381 -16.43 -18.20 -8.25
CA THR A 381 -17.87 -17.97 -8.14
C THR A 381 -18.23 -17.15 -6.89
N PHE A 382 -17.60 -17.44 -5.75
CA PHE A 382 -17.82 -16.65 -4.54
C PHE A 382 -17.32 -15.20 -4.70
N VAL A 383 -16.14 -15.02 -5.32
CA VAL A 383 -15.58 -13.69 -5.58
C VAL A 383 -16.50 -12.88 -6.49
N GLU A 384 -17.00 -13.47 -7.58
CA GLU A 384 -17.92 -12.82 -8.51
C GLU A 384 -19.27 -12.47 -7.86
N LEU A 385 -19.87 -13.39 -7.09
CA LEU A 385 -21.14 -13.15 -6.41
C LEU A 385 -21.07 -12.03 -5.36
N ASN A 386 -19.89 -11.85 -4.75
CA ASN A 386 -19.64 -10.80 -3.76
C ASN A 386 -18.93 -9.58 -4.37
N HIS A 387 -18.60 -9.63 -5.67
CA HIS A 387 -18.09 -8.48 -6.39
C HIS A 387 -19.26 -7.59 -6.76
N TYR A 388 -19.20 -6.35 -6.30
CA TYR A 388 -20.18 -5.35 -6.62
C TYR A 388 -19.68 -4.52 -7.78
N HIS A 389 -20.37 -4.57 -8.92
CA HIS A 389 -20.28 -3.62 -10.03
C HIS A 389 -21.71 -3.31 -10.45
N PRO A 390 -22.15 -2.04 -10.54
CA PRO A 390 -23.43 -1.74 -11.15
C PRO A 390 -23.34 -2.17 -12.62
N GLY A 391 -24.20 -3.11 -13.02
CA GLY A 391 -24.29 -3.63 -14.39
C GLY A 391 -24.91 -2.64 -15.36
#